data_AF-A0A2D3WNU3-F1
#
_entry.id   AF-A0A2D3WNU3-F1
#
_cell.length_a   1.000
_cell.length_b   1.000
_cell.length_c   1.000
_cell.angle_alpha   90.00
_cell.angle_beta   90.00
_cell.angle_gamma   90.00
#
_symmetry.space_group_name_H-M   'P 1'
#
loop_
_entity.id
_entity.type
_entity.pdbx_description
1 polymer ?
#
loop_
_entity_poly.entity_id
_entity_poly.type
_entity_poly.pdbx_seq_one_letter_code
_entity_poly.pdbx_strand_id
1 'polypeptide(L)' 'MKVVLATSNKGKVREIIELLHDREVFPYTELIEGFEIIEDGDTFKENALIKARAVYAALDDSEAIVIADDSGISVDA' A
#
# COMPACT_ATOMS: atom_id res chain seq x y z
N MET A 1 11.33 10.60 -7.67
CA MET A 1 10.81 9.82 -6.53
C MET A 1 9.53 9.14 -6.97
N LYS A 2 9.50 7.82 -6.95
CA LYS A 2 8.33 7.02 -7.29
C LYS A 2 7.49 6.77 -6.03
N VAL A 3 6.19 6.67 -6.23
CA VAL A 3 5.24 6.28 -5.19
C VAL A 3 4.88 4.82 -5.40
N VAL A 4 5.01 4.00 -4.37
CA VAL A 4 4.69 2.57 -4.43
C VAL A 4 3.47 2.30 -3.57
N LEU A 5 2.48 1.62 -4.13
CA LEU A 5 1.27 1.22 -3.43
C LEU A 5 1.44 -0.18 -2.85
N ALA A 6 1.40 -0.26 -1.53
CA ALA A 6 1.44 -1.51 -0.77
C ALA A 6 0.05 -2.17 -0.70
N THR A 7 -0.55 -2.41 -1.86
CA THR A 7 -1.80 -3.13 -2.00
C THR A 7 -1.82 -3.94 -3.29
N SER A 8 -2.48 -5.11 -3.25
CA SER A 8 -2.79 -5.92 -4.43
C SER A 8 -4.21 -5.69 -4.95
N ASN A 9 -4.99 -4.81 -4.31
CA ASN A 9 -6.36 -4.51 -4.72
C ASN A 9 -6.36 -3.63 -5.97
N LYS A 10 -6.72 -4.23 -7.11
CA LYS A 10 -6.76 -3.55 -8.42
C LYS A 10 -7.67 -2.32 -8.46
N GLY A 11 -8.76 -2.30 -7.69
CA GLY A 11 -9.67 -1.16 -7.61
C GLY A 11 -8.99 0.05 -6.96
N LYS A 12 -8.39 -0.17 -5.78
CA LYS A 12 -7.62 0.85 -5.05
C LYS A 12 -6.44 1.37 -5.86
N VAL A 13 -5.72 0.47 -6.54
CA VAL A 13 -4.60 0.85 -7.42
C VAL A 13 -5.06 1.82 -8.50
N ARG A 14 -6.15 1.50 -9.20
CA ARG A 14 -6.71 2.40 -10.22
C ARG A 14 -7.10 3.76 -9.64
N GLU A 15 -7.84 3.77 -8.53
CA GLU A 15 -8.30 5.00 -7.88
C GLU A 15 -7.14 5.90 -7.44
N ILE A 16 -6.09 5.32 -6.84
CA ILE A 16 -4.94 6.09 -6.36
C ILE A 16 -4.08 6.60 -7.52
N ILE A 17 -3.91 5.82 -8.59
CA ILE A 17 -3.22 6.29 -9.81
C ILE A 17 -3.96 7.48 -10.42
N GLU A 18 -5.30 7.44 -10.45
CA GLU A 18 -6.11 8.56 -10.94
C GLU A 18 -5.98 9.80 -10.02
N LEU A 19 -5.96 9.61 -8.70
CA LEU A 19 -5.78 10.70 -7.72
C LEU A 19 -4.39 11.36 -7.80
N LEU A 20 -3.36 10.57 -8.05
CA LEU A 20 -1.95 10.99 -8.11
C LEU A 20 -1.43 11.02 -9.55
N HIS A 21 -2.27 11.44 -10.50
CA HIS A 21 -1.98 11.45 -11.93
C HIS A 21 -0.74 12.27 -12.35
N ASP A 22 -0.25 13.16 -11.48
CA ASP A 22 0.96 13.97 -11.68
C ASP A 22 2.24 13.28 -11.19
N ARG A 23 2.15 12.03 -10.69
CA ARG A 23 3.26 11.26 -10.12
C ARG A 23 3.37 9.88 -10.76
N GLU A 24 4.58 9.33 -10.71
CA GLU A 24 4.82 7.93 -11.05
C GLU A 24 4.39 7.05 -9.87
N VAL A 25 3.28 6.34 -10.04
CA VAL A 25 2.67 5.48 -9.02
C VAL A 25 2.65 4.05 -9.52
N PHE A 26 3.20 3.12 -8.74
CA PHE A 26 3.26 1.70 -9.10
C PHE A 26 2.68 0.84 -7.97
N PRO A 27 1.86 -0.17 -8.26
CA PRO A 27 1.61 -1.22 -7.28
C PRO A 27 2.92 -1.99 -7.00
N TYR A 28 3.15 -2.39 -5.75
CA TYR A 28 4.41 -3.04 -5.37
C TYR A 28 4.67 -4.34 -6.16
N THR A 29 3.61 -5.03 -6.59
CA THR A 29 3.67 -6.26 -7.39
C THR A 29 4.24 -6.06 -8.79
N GLU A 30 4.39 -4.83 -9.27
CA GLU A 30 5.12 -4.53 -10.52
C GLU A 30 6.63 -4.41 -10.30
N LEU A 31 7.07 -4.21 -9.06
CA LEU A 31 8.47 -3.97 -8.71
C LEU A 31 9.14 -5.20 -8.10
N ILE A 32 8.38 -5.98 -7.32
CA ILE A 32 8.86 -7.17 -6.61
C ILE A 32 7.80 -8.28 -6.66
N GLU A 33 8.21 -9.52 -6.37
CA GLU A 33 7.28 -10.65 -6.26
C GLU A 33 6.26 -10.41 -5.13
N GLY A 34 4.99 -10.77 -5.39
CA GLY A 34 3.92 -10.64 -4.41
C GLY A 34 4.17 -11.55 -3.20
N PHE A 35 3.87 -11.05 -2.01
CA PHE A 35 3.98 -11.82 -0.77
C PHE A 35 2.82 -11.54 0.17
N GLU A 36 2.60 -12.45 1.11
CA GLU A 36 1.58 -12.30 2.13
C GLU A 36 2.06 -11.30 3.19
N ILE A 37 1.25 -10.25 3.41
CA ILE A 37 1.45 -9.29 4.47
C ILE A 37 0.45 -9.65 5.57
N ILE A 38 0.95 -10.03 6.74
CA ILE A 38 0.11 -10.31 7.90
C ILE A 38 -0.40 -8.98 8.46
N GLU A 39 -1.71 -8.81 8.51
CA GLU A 39 -2.38 -7.62 9.04
C GLU A 39 -2.94 -7.93 10.43
N ASP A 40 -2.08 -7.86 11.46
CA ASP A 40 -2.37 -8.20 12.85
C ASP A 40 -2.60 -6.97 13.75
N GLY A 41 -2.86 -5.81 13.16
CA GLY A 41 -3.22 -4.58 13.87
C GLY A 41 -4.68 -4.57 14.30
N ASP A 42 -4.95 -3.87 15.41
CA ASP A 42 -6.30 -3.72 15.98
C ASP A 42 -7.10 -2.59 15.29
N THR A 43 -6.44 -1.77 14.48
CA THR A 43 -7.03 -0.62 13.79
C THR A 43 -6.64 -0.56 12.32
N PHE A 44 -7.49 0.06 11.49
CA PHE A 44 -7.17 0.31 10.08
C PHE A 44 -5.84 1.06 9.91
N LYS A 45 -5.55 2.00 10.81
CA LYS A 45 -4.30 2.76 10.80
C LYS A 45 -3.09 1.85 11.00
N GLU A 46 -3.17 0.90 11.93
CA GLU A 46 -2.07 -0.04 12.20
C GLU A 46 -1.84 -0.97 11.00
N ASN A 47 -2.91 -1.54 10.44
CA ASN A 47 -2.82 -2.41 9.26
C ASN A 47 -2.26 -1.67 8.04
N ALA A 48 -2.66 -0.42 7.81
CA ALA A 48 -2.07 0.41 6.76
C ALA A 48 -0.56 0.60 7.00
N LEU A 49 -0.13 0.90 8.23
CA LEU A 49 1.29 1.03 8.55
C LEU A 49 2.07 -0.28 8.39
N ILE A 50 1.50 -1.42 8.79
CA ILE A 50 2.09 -2.74 8.61
C ILE A 50 2.34 -3.01 7.13
N LYS A 51 1.33 -2.80 6.28
CA LYS A 51 1.45 -2.94 4.82
C LYS A 51 2.55 -2.07 4.22
N ALA A 52 2.54 -0.78 4.54
CA ALA A 52 3.53 0.15 4.01
C ALA A 52 4.97 -0.24 4.41
N ARG A 53 5.17 -0.62 5.68
CA ARG A 53 6.48 -1.01 6.21
C ARG A 53 6.97 -2.32 5.61
N ALA A 54 6.10 -3.31 5.47
CA ALA A 54 6.45 -4.61 4.89
C ALA A 54 6.94 -4.45 3.45
N VAL A 55 6.21 -3.69 2.63
CA VAL A 55 6.61 -3.41 1.25
C VAL A 55 7.88 -2.56 1.19
N TYR A 56 8.01 -1.52 2.02
CA TYR A 56 9.22 -0.70 2.06
C TYR A 56 10.47 -1.53 2.39
N ALA A 57 10.37 -2.42 3.38
CA ALA A 57 11.46 -3.32 3.74
C ALA A 57 11.82 -4.31 2.62
N ALA A 58 10.83 -4.77 1.85
CA ALA A 58 11.03 -5.72 0.76
C ALA A 58 11.57 -5.09 -0.53
N LEU A 59 11.33 -3.80 -0.76
CA LEU A 59 11.77 -3.09 -1.98
C LEU A 59 13.28 -2.84 -2.02
N ASP A 60 13.94 -2.72 -0.87
CA ASP A 60 15.37 -2.35 -0.75
C ASP A 60 15.75 -1.09 -1.55
N ASP A 61 14.83 -0.12 -1.65
CA ASP A 61 14.99 1.15 -2.38
C ASP A 61 14.74 2.32 -1.42
N SER A 62 15.81 2.99 -0.99
CA SER A 62 15.76 4.08 -0.02
C SER A 62 15.09 5.35 -0.55
N GLU A 63 14.93 5.48 -1.86
CA GLU A 63 14.31 6.64 -2.52
C GLU A 63 12.80 6.42 -2.79
N ALA A 64 12.29 5.21 -2.50
CA ALA A 64 10.89 4.88 -2.68
C ALA A 64 10.02 5.48 -1.56
N ILE A 65 8.94 6.16 -1.94
CA ILE A 65 7.84 6.46 -1.01
C ILE A 65 6.83 5.32 -1.11
N VAL A 66 6.55 4.64 -0.01
CA VAL A 66 5.51 3.61 0.05
C VAL A 66 4.26 4.15 0.74
N ILE A 67 3.11 3.98 0.09
CA ILE A 67 1.79 4.32 0.63
C ILE A 67 0.98 3.03 0.72
N ALA A 68 0.24 2.87 1.80
CA ALA A 68 -0.74 1.80 1.96
C ALA A 68 -2.08 2.40 2.35
N ASP A 69 -3.13 1.64 2.07
CA ASP A 69 -4.47 1.95 2.50
C ASP A 69 -5.09 0.70 3.12
N ASP A 70 -5.78 0.87 4.24
CA ASP A 70 -6.59 -0.16 4.86
C ASP A 70 -8.00 0.38 5.12
N SER A 71 -9.00 -0.36 4.67
CA SER A 71 -10.39 0.09 4.70
C SER A 71 -11.31 -1.04 5.12
N GLY A 72 -12.41 -0.67 5.76
CA GLY A 72 -13.49 -1.56 6.12
C GLY A 72 -14.75 -0.77 6.43
N ILE A 73 -15.76 -1.45 6.99
CA ILE A 73 -16.98 -0.82 7.47
C ILE A 73 -16.98 -0.93 8.99
N SER A 74 -17.19 0.19 9.68
CA SER A 74 -17.40 0.24 11.13
C SER A 74 -18.83 0.68 11.40
N VAL A 75 -19.60 -0.15 12.10
CA VAL A 75 -20.98 0.15 12.49
C VAL A 75 -21.02 0.06 14.01
N ASP A 76 -21.30 1.19 14.65
CA ASP A 76 -21.59 1.20 16.07
C ASP A 76 -22.90 0.46 16.34
N ALA A 77 -22.98 -0.23 17.49
CA ALA A 77 -24.12 -1.06 17.87
C ALA A 77 -25.35 -0.25 18.28
#